data_AF-A0A1E3R748-F1
#
_entry.id   AF-A0A1E3R748-F1
#
_cell.length_a   1.000
_cell.length_b   1.000
_cell.length_c   1.000
_cell.angle_alpha   90.00
_cell.angle_beta   90.00
_cell.angle_gamma   90.00
#
_symmetry.space_group_name_H-M   'P 1'
#
loop_
_entity.id
_entity.type
_entity.pdbx_description
1 polymer ?
#
loop_
_entity_poly.entity_id
_entity_poly.type
_entity_poly.pdbx_seq_one_letter_code
_entity_poly.pdbx_strand_id
1 'polypeptide(L)'
;MTANGQVIAISPADALRQRLDDPAVAASLNDLLDHADLLAILVEGLDGMVRRGDEIGASVVAAVDELRESTAPGAIPGVESFRAVDLRGLASSLAALSGALVDATPALNTLLTSRLTDPQAADVLAQLGQALVEGKAAAAADPGGPKGIFGLWRVSKDKDIVRGLGFMIQVARAFGRRLAQE
;
A
#
# COMPACT_ATOMS: atom_id res chain seq x y z
N MET A 1 49.42 -30.30 20.44
CA MET A 1 49.45 -29.66 19.10
C MET A 1 48.13 -28.95 18.92
N THR A 2 48.12 -27.65 19.17
CA THR A 2 46.92 -26.79 19.15
C THR A 2 46.59 -26.41 17.71
N ALA A 3 45.52 -26.98 17.15
CA ALA A 3 44.96 -26.55 15.89
C ALA A 3 44.12 -25.29 16.13
N ASN A 4 44.69 -24.13 15.80
CA ASN A 4 43.98 -22.85 15.82
C ASN A 4 42.93 -22.84 14.70
N GLY A 5 41.67 -23.08 15.06
CA GLY A 5 40.51 -22.81 14.20
C GLY A 5 40.31 -21.30 14.08
N GLN A 6 40.97 -20.67 13.11
CA GLN A 6 40.59 -19.34 12.65
C GLN A 6 39.27 -19.47 11.89
N VAL A 7 38.18 -19.07 12.56
CA VAL A 7 36.90 -18.75 11.92
C VAL A 7 37.20 -17.64 10.90
N ILE A 8 37.19 -17.99 9.61
CA ILE A 8 37.27 -17.01 8.52
C ILE A 8 35.98 -16.20 8.61
N ALA A 9 36.04 -15.04 9.26
CA ALA A 9 34.95 -14.07 9.24
C ALA A 9 34.79 -13.63 7.79
N ILE A 10 33.65 -14.01 7.17
CA ILE A 10 33.29 -13.59 5.82
C ILE A 10 33.37 -12.06 5.78
N SER A 11 34.26 -11.52 4.96
CA SER A 11 34.38 -10.06 4.87
C SER A 11 33.11 -9.49 4.23
N PRO A 12 32.71 -8.24 4.55
CA PRO A 12 31.57 -7.61 3.90
C PRO A 12 31.66 -7.60 2.36
N ALA A 13 32.90 -7.55 1.83
CA ALA A 13 33.16 -7.64 0.40
C ALA A 13 32.89 -9.04 -0.16
N ASP A 14 33.18 -10.10 0.60
CA ASP A 14 32.88 -11.49 0.20
C ASP A 14 31.37 -11.77 0.23
N ALA A 15 30.67 -11.23 1.23
CA ALA A 15 29.20 -11.31 1.30
C ALA A 15 28.52 -10.55 0.15
N LEU A 16 29.08 -9.40 -0.26
CA LEU A 16 28.60 -8.65 -1.41
C LEU A 16 28.89 -9.41 -2.72
N ARG A 17 30.09 -9.96 -2.88
CA ARG A 17 30.43 -10.82 -4.03
C ARG A 17 29.48 -11.99 -4.20
N GLN A 18 29.18 -12.69 -3.11
CA GLN A 18 28.23 -13.80 -3.10
C GLN A 18 26.82 -13.37 -3.54
N ARG A 19 26.41 -12.13 -3.26
CA ARG A 19 25.13 -11.57 -3.73
C ARG A 19 25.19 -11.10 -5.17
N LEU A 20 26.35 -10.64 -5.64
CA LEU A 20 26.58 -10.23 -7.03
C LEU A 20 26.71 -11.43 -7.99
N ASP A 21 26.94 -12.64 -7.48
CA ASP A 21 26.86 -13.88 -8.26
C ASP A 21 25.42 -14.15 -8.75
N ASP A 22 24.40 -13.51 -8.17
CA ASP A 22 23.03 -13.51 -8.68
C ASP A 22 22.89 -12.49 -9.84
N PRO A 23 22.56 -12.93 -11.06
CA PRO A 23 22.44 -12.05 -12.21
C PRO A 23 21.34 -10.99 -12.08
N ALA A 24 20.27 -11.26 -11.32
CA ALA A 24 19.21 -10.27 -11.08
C ALA A 24 19.69 -9.15 -10.14
N VAL A 25 20.49 -9.50 -9.13
CA VAL A 25 21.09 -8.54 -8.20
C VAL A 25 22.15 -7.71 -8.92
N ALA A 26 23.02 -8.32 -9.72
CA ALA A 26 24.02 -7.61 -10.51
C ALA A 26 23.37 -6.62 -11.49
N ALA A 27 22.30 -7.02 -12.19
CA ALA A 27 21.58 -6.14 -13.11
C ALA A 27 20.92 -4.96 -12.39
N SER A 28 20.29 -5.20 -11.23
CA SER A 28 19.67 -4.15 -10.42
C SER A 28 20.71 -3.19 -9.84
N LEU A 29 21.89 -3.69 -9.47
CA LEU A 29 22.99 -2.86 -9.00
C LEU A 29 23.57 -2.00 -10.13
N ASN A 30 23.66 -2.56 -11.34
CA ASN A 30 24.12 -1.82 -12.51
C ASN A 30 23.12 -0.71 -12.88
N ASP A 31 21.82 -1.00 -12.87
CA ASP A 31 20.77 0.00 -13.11
C ASP A 31 20.79 1.13 -12.07
N LEU A 32 21.00 0.82 -10.79
CA LEU A 32 21.17 1.83 -9.74
C LEU A 32 22.44 2.66 -9.91
N LEU A 33 23.55 2.04 -10.35
CA LEU A 33 24.80 2.74 -10.64
C LEU A 33 24.69 3.62 -11.88
N ASP A 34 23.99 3.16 -12.92
CA ASP A 34 23.73 3.89 -14.16
C ASP A 34 22.87 5.14 -13.90
N HIS A 35 22.07 5.14 -12.84
CA HIS A 35 21.23 6.27 -12.42
C HIS A 35 21.70 6.94 -11.12
N ALA A 36 22.94 6.70 -10.67
CA ALA A 36 23.46 7.21 -9.40
C ALA A 36 23.46 8.75 -9.32
N ASP A 37 23.67 9.43 -10.44
CA ASP A 37 23.61 10.90 -10.51
C ASP A 37 22.19 11.44 -10.25
N LEU A 38 21.16 10.75 -10.76
CA LEU A 38 19.77 11.10 -10.48
C LEU A 38 19.41 10.84 -9.01
N LEU A 39 19.93 9.74 -8.44
CA LEU A 39 19.76 9.45 -7.02
C LEU A 39 20.42 10.52 -6.15
N ALA A 40 21.60 11.02 -6.52
CA ALA A 40 22.27 12.12 -5.81
C ALA A 40 21.43 13.41 -5.83
N ILE A 41 20.88 13.77 -7.00
CA ILE A 41 19.99 14.95 -7.15
C ILE A 41 18.70 14.78 -6.35
N LEU A 42 18.12 13.58 -6.31
CA LEU A 42 16.91 13.30 -5.52
C LEU A 42 17.19 13.38 -4.02
N VAL A 43 18.33 12.87 -3.55
CA VAL A 43 18.75 12.95 -2.15
C VAL A 43 19.02 14.39 -1.74
N GLU A 44 19.69 15.17 -2.58
CA GLU A 44 19.94 16.59 -2.33
C GLU A 44 18.65 17.43 -2.39
N GLY A 45 17.75 17.10 -3.33
CA GLY A 45 16.42 17.71 -3.42
C GLY A 45 15.55 17.38 -2.19
N LEU A 46 15.64 16.15 -1.68
CA LEU A 46 14.95 15.72 -0.46
C LEU A 46 15.55 16.39 0.79
N ASP A 47 16.87 16.48 0.91
CA ASP A 47 17.54 17.21 2.00
C ASP A 47 17.15 18.71 1.97
N GLY A 48 17.12 19.31 0.77
CA GLY A 48 16.66 20.66 0.56
C GLY A 48 15.18 20.87 0.93
N MET A 49 14.31 19.92 0.59
CA MET A 49 12.89 19.95 0.96
C MET A 49 12.68 19.76 2.46
N VAL A 50 13.43 18.87 3.12
CA VAL A 50 13.32 18.64 4.56
C VAL A 50 13.82 19.88 5.33
N ARG A 51 15.00 20.41 4.97
CA ARG A 51 15.54 21.64 5.59
C ARG A 51 14.62 22.84 5.42
N ARG A 52 14.03 23.01 4.24
CA ARG A 52 13.10 24.11 3.95
C ARG A 52 11.68 23.82 4.42
N GLY A 53 11.32 22.57 4.65
CA GLY A 53 10.00 22.16 5.12
C GLY A 53 9.71 22.69 6.52
N ASP A 54 10.72 22.74 7.38
CA ASP A 54 10.62 23.34 8.71
C ASP A 54 10.42 24.87 8.63
N GLU A 55 11.15 25.55 7.73
CA GLU A 55 11.03 27.00 7.52
C GLU A 55 9.72 27.40 6.83
N ILE A 56 9.30 26.64 5.81
CA ILE A 56 8.03 26.83 5.09
C ILE A 56 6.86 26.52 6.03
N GLY A 57 6.94 25.44 6.80
CA GLY A 57 5.95 25.09 7.81
C GLY A 57 5.79 26.17 8.87
N ALA A 58 6.91 26.66 9.42
CA ALA A 58 6.90 27.76 10.38
C ALA A 58 6.34 29.05 9.78
N SER A 59 6.69 29.38 8.53
CA SER A 59 6.20 30.57 7.83
C SER A 59 4.71 30.49 7.51
N VAL A 60 4.21 29.30 7.14
CA VAL A 60 2.78 29.07 6.87
C VAL A 60 1.97 29.10 8.16
N VAL A 61 2.45 28.49 9.24
CA VAL A 61 1.81 28.56 10.56
C VAL A 61 1.78 30.00 11.07
N ALA A 62 2.90 30.72 10.98
CA ALA A 62 2.96 32.13 11.36
C ALA A 62 2.01 33.00 10.52
N ALA A 63 1.93 32.78 9.21
CA ALA A 63 0.99 33.50 8.34
C ALA A 63 -0.48 33.18 8.66
N VAL A 64 -0.79 31.94 9.04
CA VAL A 64 -2.15 31.53 9.47
C VAL A 64 -2.49 32.11 10.84
N ASP A 65 -1.56 32.14 11.78
CA ASP A 65 -1.73 32.75 13.10
C ASP A 65 -1.89 34.28 12.97
N GLU A 66 -1.07 34.92 12.14
CA GLU A 66 -1.20 36.36 11.83
C GLU A 66 -2.53 36.66 11.12
N LEU A 67 -3.00 35.80 10.21
CA LEU A 67 -4.32 35.94 9.59
C LEU A 67 -5.46 35.72 10.61
N ARG A 68 -5.28 34.79 11.55
CA ARG A 68 -6.23 34.50 12.63
C ARG A 68 -6.31 35.63 13.66
N GLU A 69 -5.19 36.31 13.91
CA GLU A 69 -5.06 37.40 14.88
C GLU A 69 -5.42 38.77 14.27
N SER A 70 -5.14 38.98 12.97
CA SER A 70 -5.51 40.19 12.22
C SER A 70 -6.97 40.22 11.75
N THR A 71 -7.69 39.10 11.80
CA THR A 71 -9.13 39.06 11.51
C THR A 71 -9.95 39.29 12.78
N ALA A 72 -10.50 40.52 12.90
CA ALA A 72 -11.60 40.78 13.82
C ALA A 72 -12.74 39.76 13.60
N PRO A 73 -13.50 39.39 14.65
CA PRO A 73 -14.58 38.40 14.55
C PRO A 73 -15.55 38.81 13.43
N GLY A 74 -15.59 38.03 12.34
CA GLY A 74 -16.54 38.22 11.24
C GLY A 74 -16.03 38.91 9.96
N ALA A 75 -14.73 39.20 9.81
CA ALA A 75 -14.25 39.96 8.64
C ALA A 75 -14.07 39.14 7.34
N ILE A 76 -13.97 37.80 7.40
CA ILE A 76 -13.76 36.97 6.19
C ILE A 76 -14.64 35.70 6.25
N PRO A 77 -15.64 35.55 5.35
CA PRO A 77 -16.42 34.32 5.22
C PRO A 77 -15.52 33.15 4.84
N GLY A 78 -15.55 32.05 5.61
CA GLY A 78 -14.77 30.82 5.35
C GLY A 78 -13.55 30.61 6.25
N VAL A 79 -13.11 31.61 7.03
CA VAL A 79 -12.00 31.45 8.00
C VAL A 79 -12.39 30.57 9.19
N GLU A 80 -13.68 30.53 9.56
CA GLU A 80 -14.19 29.56 10.54
C GLU A 80 -14.03 28.10 10.08
N SER A 81 -14.10 27.85 8.78
CA SER A 81 -13.83 26.53 8.20
C SER A 81 -12.36 26.14 8.38
N PHE A 82 -11.43 27.10 8.25
CA PHE A 82 -10.01 26.87 8.54
C PHE A 82 -9.70 26.77 10.03
N ARG A 83 -10.44 27.47 10.91
CA ARG A 83 -10.35 27.29 12.38
C ARG A 83 -10.83 25.90 12.82
N ALA A 84 -11.74 25.29 12.07
CA ALA A 84 -12.23 23.92 12.32
C ALA A 84 -11.27 22.84 11.79
N VAL A 85 -10.29 23.20 10.97
CA VAL A 85 -9.22 22.29 10.56
C VAL A 85 -8.21 22.21 11.69
N ASP A 86 -8.32 21.17 12.50
CA ASP A 86 -7.31 20.83 13.51
C ASP A 86 -6.05 20.34 12.81
N LEU A 87 -5.17 21.27 12.42
CA LEU A 87 -3.87 20.99 11.79
C LEU A 87 -3.01 20.08 12.66
N ARG A 88 -3.16 20.15 13.98
CA ARG A 88 -2.47 19.29 14.94
C ARG A 88 -3.07 17.88 14.94
N GLY A 89 -4.38 17.77 14.84
CA GLY A 89 -5.12 16.53 14.63
C GLY A 89 -4.83 15.88 13.27
N LEU A 90 -4.64 16.68 12.23
CA LEU A 90 -4.21 16.21 10.91
C LEU A 90 -2.76 15.74 10.95
N ALA A 91 -1.86 16.47 11.59
CA ALA A 91 -0.47 16.07 11.76
C ALA A 91 -0.35 14.80 12.61
N SER A 92 -1.15 14.66 13.67
CA SER A 92 -1.18 13.44 14.49
C SER A 92 -1.81 12.26 13.75
N SER A 93 -2.86 12.50 12.95
CA SER A 93 -3.46 11.48 12.09
C SER A 93 -2.51 11.04 10.99
N LEU A 94 -1.77 11.98 10.38
CA LEU A 94 -0.76 11.71 9.38
C LEU A 94 0.45 10.98 9.99
N ALA A 95 0.90 11.36 11.19
CA ALA A 95 1.96 10.68 11.93
C ALA A 95 1.55 9.25 12.34
N ALA A 96 0.29 9.07 12.76
CA ALA A 96 -0.27 7.76 13.07
C ALA A 96 -0.41 6.89 11.80
N LEU A 97 -0.87 7.47 10.69
CA LEU A 97 -0.92 6.82 9.39
C LEU A 97 0.48 6.49 8.89
N SER A 98 1.46 7.39 9.01
CA SER A 98 2.84 7.14 8.59
C SER A 98 3.49 6.09 9.46
N GLY A 99 3.23 6.08 10.77
CA GLY A 99 3.70 5.01 11.67
C GLY A 99 3.11 3.65 11.28
N ALA A 100 1.79 3.59 11.08
CA ALA A 100 1.11 2.39 10.62
C ALA A 100 1.56 1.95 9.21
N LEU A 101 1.88 2.90 8.34
CA LEU A 101 2.37 2.64 6.99
C LEU A 101 3.81 2.13 7.01
N VAL A 102 4.67 2.65 7.89
CA VAL A 102 6.05 2.18 8.12
C VAL A 102 6.04 0.74 8.64
N ASP A 103 5.18 0.44 9.61
CA ASP A 103 5.01 -0.93 10.14
C ASP A 103 4.42 -1.88 9.09
N ALA A 104 3.54 -1.37 8.22
CA ALA A 104 2.97 -2.11 7.11
C ALA A 104 3.88 -2.12 5.86
N THR A 105 5.00 -1.41 5.83
CA THR A 105 5.84 -1.23 4.63
C THR A 105 6.36 -2.55 4.05
N PRO A 106 6.78 -3.57 4.83
CA PRO A 106 7.18 -4.85 4.27
C PRO A 106 6.01 -5.57 3.58
N ALA A 107 4.82 -5.53 4.19
CA ALA A 107 3.61 -6.10 3.61
C ALA A 107 3.16 -5.31 2.38
N LEU A 108 3.20 -3.98 2.42
CA LEU A 108 2.85 -3.11 1.30
C LEU A 108 3.84 -3.22 0.16
N ASN A 109 5.15 -3.31 0.42
CA ASN A 109 6.15 -3.55 -0.60
C ASN A 109 5.96 -4.94 -1.21
N THR A 110 5.64 -5.95 -0.41
CA THR A 110 5.26 -7.28 -0.91
C THR A 110 4.01 -7.19 -1.80
N LEU A 111 2.98 -6.44 -1.41
CA LEU A 111 1.77 -6.26 -2.21
C LEU A 111 2.04 -5.45 -3.50
N LEU A 112 2.85 -4.39 -3.43
CA LEU A 112 3.21 -3.49 -4.54
C LEU A 112 4.15 -4.14 -5.56
N THR A 113 5.04 -5.03 -5.10
CA THR A 113 5.90 -5.86 -5.96
C THR A 113 5.23 -7.18 -6.37
N SER A 114 4.08 -7.53 -5.77
CA SER A 114 3.29 -8.69 -6.18
C SER A 114 2.44 -8.38 -7.40
N ARG A 115 1.83 -9.44 -7.96
CA ARG A 115 0.87 -9.33 -9.07
C ARG A 115 -0.38 -8.48 -8.76
N LEU A 116 -0.54 -7.92 -7.56
CA LEU A 116 -1.66 -7.04 -7.23
C LEU A 116 -1.55 -5.64 -7.87
N THR A 117 -0.36 -5.21 -8.28
CA THR A 117 -0.14 -4.02 -9.11
C THR A 117 -0.27 -4.29 -10.60
N ASP A 118 -0.45 -5.55 -11.01
CA ASP A 118 -0.78 -5.90 -12.38
C ASP A 118 -2.17 -5.31 -12.73
N PRO A 119 -2.30 -4.56 -13.84
CA PRO A 119 -3.59 -4.07 -14.32
C PRO A 119 -4.68 -5.15 -14.34
N GLN A 120 -4.33 -6.40 -14.64
CA GLN A 120 -5.29 -7.51 -14.65
C GLN A 120 -5.79 -7.90 -13.26
N ALA A 121 -4.94 -7.85 -12.24
CA ALA A 121 -5.35 -8.16 -10.87
C ALA A 121 -6.18 -7.04 -10.26
N ALA A 122 -5.82 -5.78 -10.56
CA ALA A 122 -6.59 -4.62 -10.15
C ALA A 122 -8.02 -4.65 -10.72
N ASP A 123 -8.16 -5.02 -12.00
CA ASP A 123 -9.47 -5.18 -12.66
C ASP A 123 -10.31 -6.29 -12.00
N VAL A 124 -9.73 -7.45 -11.72
CA VAL A 124 -10.44 -8.54 -11.01
C VAL A 124 -10.87 -8.11 -9.61
N LEU A 125 -10.03 -7.39 -8.86
CA LEU A 125 -10.38 -6.87 -7.54
C LEU A 125 -11.49 -5.82 -7.60
N ALA A 126 -11.46 -4.93 -8.61
CA ALA A 126 -12.51 -3.94 -8.83
C ALA A 126 -13.85 -4.62 -9.14
N GLN A 127 -13.86 -5.62 -10.03
CA GLN A 127 -15.06 -6.40 -10.37
C GLN A 127 -15.61 -7.18 -9.17
N LEU A 128 -14.75 -7.79 -8.35
CA LEU A 128 -15.14 -8.46 -7.11
C LEU A 128 -15.72 -7.48 -6.09
N GLY A 129 -15.10 -6.31 -5.93
CA GLY A 129 -15.58 -5.24 -5.06
C GLY A 129 -16.95 -4.74 -5.48
N GLN A 130 -17.16 -4.51 -6.77
CA GLN A 130 -18.46 -4.13 -7.32
C GLN A 130 -19.53 -5.20 -7.07
N ALA A 131 -19.22 -6.47 -7.38
CA ALA A 131 -20.14 -7.59 -7.14
C ALA A 131 -20.50 -7.76 -5.64
N LEU A 132 -19.57 -7.45 -4.73
CA LEU A 132 -19.82 -7.46 -3.28
C LEU A 132 -20.80 -6.36 -2.85
N VAL A 133 -20.63 -5.14 -3.38
CA VAL A 133 -21.52 -4.01 -3.09
C VAL A 133 -22.93 -4.27 -3.66
N GLU A 134 -23.00 -4.74 -4.90
CA GLU A 134 -24.25 -5.13 -5.56
C GLU A 134 -24.94 -6.28 -4.82
N GLY A 135 -24.19 -7.31 -4.41
CA GLY A 135 -24.70 -8.44 -3.64
C GLY A 135 -25.24 -8.02 -2.27
N LYS A 136 -24.55 -7.10 -1.58
CA LYS A 136 -25.02 -6.53 -0.31
C LYS A 136 -26.32 -5.74 -0.49
N ALA A 137 -26.42 -4.93 -1.54
CA ALA A 137 -27.63 -4.18 -1.85
C ALA A 137 -28.80 -5.11 -2.21
N ALA A 138 -28.56 -6.15 -3.01
CA ALA A 138 -29.55 -7.15 -3.37
C ALA A 138 -30.04 -7.97 -2.17
N ALA A 139 -29.14 -8.36 -1.26
CA ALA A 139 -29.50 -9.06 -0.03
C ALA A 139 -30.31 -8.17 0.95
N ALA A 140 -30.05 -6.86 0.95
CA ALA A 140 -30.86 -5.92 1.72
C ALA A 140 -32.25 -5.70 1.10
N ALA A 141 -32.35 -5.72 -0.23
CA ALA A 141 -33.61 -5.58 -0.97
C ALA A 141 -34.49 -6.84 -0.89
N ASP A 142 -33.89 -8.03 -0.81
CA ASP A 142 -34.58 -9.31 -0.56
C ASP A 142 -33.98 -10.03 0.66
N PRO A 143 -34.37 -9.65 1.89
CA PRO A 143 -33.93 -10.30 3.11
C PRO A 143 -34.44 -11.74 3.26
N GLY A 144 -35.42 -12.13 2.44
CA GLY A 144 -36.06 -13.43 2.50
C GLY A 144 -35.23 -14.53 1.87
N GLY A 145 -34.42 -14.20 0.86
CA GLY A 145 -33.54 -15.12 0.15
C GLY A 145 -34.23 -16.40 -0.37
N PRO A 146 -33.45 -17.33 -0.95
CA PRO A 146 -33.98 -18.62 -1.39
C PRO A 146 -34.38 -19.46 -0.17
N LYS A 147 -35.69 -19.64 0.07
CA LYS A 147 -36.19 -20.44 1.21
C LYS A 147 -36.44 -21.90 0.83
N GLY A 148 -36.00 -22.80 1.70
CA GLY A 148 -36.24 -24.25 1.62
C GLY A 148 -35.44 -24.97 0.53
N ILE A 149 -35.56 -26.30 0.53
CA ILE A 149 -34.85 -27.20 -0.41
C ILE A 149 -35.16 -26.89 -1.89
N PHE A 150 -36.37 -26.41 -2.20
CA PHE A 150 -36.76 -26.05 -3.57
C PHE A 150 -36.17 -24.70 -4.01
N GLY A 151 -36.08 -23.72 -3.11
CA GLY A 151 -35.41 -22.44 -3.37
C GLY A 151 -33.93 -22.62 -3.68
N LEU A 152 -33.24 -23.44 -2.87
CA LEU A 152 -31.83 -23.80 -3.09
C LEU A 152 -31.61 -24.59 -4.39
N TRP A 153 -32.54 -25.48 -4.75
CA TRP A 153 -32.48 -26.20 -6.02
C TRP A 153 -32.64 -25.28 -7.23
N ARG A 154 -33.52 -24.27 -7.13
CA ARG A 154 -33.70 -23.26 -8.19
C ARG A 154 -32.45 -22.40 -8.37
N VAL A 155 -31.83 -21.98 -7.27
CA VAL A 155 -30.54 -21.25 -7.25
C VAL A 155 -29.44 -22.06 -7.91
N SER A 156 -29.40 -23.37 -7.65
CA SER A 156 -28.41 -24.27 -8.26
C SER A 156 -28.56 -24.42 -9.78
N LYS A 157 -29.71 -24.04 -10.36
CA LYS A 157 -29.96 -24.03 -11.81
C LYS A 157 -29.69 -22.67 -12.46
N ASP A 158 -29.43 -21.64 -11.67
CA ASP A 158 -29.16 -20.30 -12.19
C ASP A 158 -27.80 -20.28 -12.91
N LYS A 159 -27.79 -19.76 -14.14
CA LYS A 159 -26.59 -19.74 -14.99
C LYS A 159 -25.48 -18.88 -14.39
N ASP A 160 -25.82 -17.79 -13.73
CA ASP A 160 -24.84 -16.85 -13.18
C ASP A 160 -24.20 -17.41 -11.91
N ILE A 161 -25.00 -18.13 -11.11
CA ILE A 161 -24.52 -18.85 -9.92
C ILE A 161 -23.57 -19.99 -10.31
N VAL A 162 -23.93 -20.77 -11.34
CA VAL A 162 -23.07 -21.84 -11.86
C VAL A 162 -21.75 -21.28 -12.39
N ARG A 163 -21.75 -20.12 -13.07
CA ARG A 163 -20.51 -19.46 -13.52
C ARG A 163 -19.64 -19.00 -12.35
N GLY A 164 -20.24 -18.36 -11.35
CA GLY A 164 -19.52 -17.90 -10.14
C GLY A 164 -18.89 -19.05 -9.35
N LEU A 165 -19.65 -20.13 -9.12
CA LEU A 165 -19.13 -21.36 -8.52
C LEU A 165 -18.02 -21.99 -9.36
N GLY A 166 -18.19 -22.03 -10.68
CA GLY A 166 -17.17 -22.52 -11.61
C GLY A 166 -15.85 -21.75 -11.49
N PHE A 167 -15.92 -20.41 -11.40
CA PHE A 167 -14.76 -19.57 -11.15
C PHE A 167 -14.09 -19.90 -9.81
N MET A 168 -14.85 -19.99 -8.72
CA MET A 168 -14.31 -20.32 -7.39
C MET A 168 -13.62 -21.67 -7.35
N ILE A 169 -14.15 -22.68 -8.05
CA ILE A 169 -13.52 -24.00 -8.20
C ILE A 169 -12.17 -23.89 -8.91
N GLN A 170 -12.06 -23.07 -9.96
CA GLN A 170 -10.81 -22.86 -10.67
C GLN A 170 -9.78 -22.10 -9.83
N VAL A 171 -10.21 -21.10 -9.06
CA VAL A 171 -9.35 -20.39 -8.09
C VAL A 171 -8.81 -21.36 -7.05
N ALA A 172 -9.68 -22.17 -6.44
CA ALA A 172 -9.29 -23.19 -5.46
C ALA A 172 -8.30 -24.20 -6.06
N ARG A 173 -8.52 -24.64 -7.30
CA ARG A 173 -7.60 -25.55 -8.02
C ARG A 173 -6.25 -24.90 -8.30
N ALA A 174 -6.23 -23.64 -8.71
CA ALA A 174 -4.99 -22.90 -8.96
C ALA A 174 -4.18 -22.69 -7.68
N PHE A 175 -4.86 -22.33 -6.59
CA PHE A 175 -4.27 -22.14 -5.27
C PHE A 175 -3.70 -23.45 -4.70
N GLY A 176 -4.48 -24.55 -4.73
CA GLY A 176 -4.03 -25.84 -4.24
C GLY A 176 -2.82 -26.41 -4.98
N ARG A 177 -2.66 -26.12 -6.28
CA ARG A 177 -1.45 -26.49 -7.03
C ARG A 177 -0.20 -25.75 -6.55
N ARG A 178 -0.33 -24.51 -6.09
CA ARG A 178 0.80 -23.73 -5.56
C ARG A 178 1.21 -24.23 -4.17
N LEU A 179 0.24 -24.56 -3.32
CA LEU A 179 0.50 -25.14 -1.99
C LEU A 179 1.17 -26.52 -2.06
N ALA A 180 1.00 -27.27 -3.15
CA ALA A 180 1.66 -28.56 -3.35
C ALA A 180 3.11 -28.42 -3.89
N GLN A 181 3.53 -27.21 -4.25
CA GLN A 181 4.86 -26.90 -4.77
C GLN A 181 5.77 -26.24 -3.71
N GLU A 182 5.20 -25.89 -2.55
CA GLU A 182 5.89 -25.48 -1.32
C GLU A 182 6.08 -26.69 -0.39
#